data_AF-A0A9J7HWL5-F1
#
_entry.id   AF-A0A9J7HWL5-F1
#
_cell.length_a   1.000
_cell.length_b   1.000
_cell.length_c   1.000
_cell.angle_alpha   90.00
_cell.angle_beta   90.00
_cell.angle_gamma   90.00
#
_symmetry.space_group_name_H-M   'P 1'
#
loop_
_entity.id
_entity.type
_entity.pdbx_description
1 polymer ?
#
loop_
_entity_poly.entity_id
_entity_poly.type
_entity_poly.pdbx_seq_one_letter_code
_entity_poly.pdbx_strand_id
1 'polypeptide(L)'
;MDLTSPSTAGTTPGTTGETEVPTISWMLPFFLFLMPWIILVVGCFFCAEQCKPVREKIGLERKYREIMMKKKTKIENTAVSFKASSARMSTHPKVFSTMSPDRQAMLRTYRNTIIDNMKSPTTVASYLAQEGVIPETMLDTMESQPTPEDKSKKLLDALPSYQDESYGCLCASLREQEQLHWLADTLEGEGLSVDKKRRIASHRHLLVNKMNPDVIVAHLSHNKVFTRHMANCCLSAKSREDKNKRILHLLPSRSDRDFGVFCTALRTDDQSAYLADLLEGEGVDLNTRIMDEETAIVKSNVQMQRTLRANDTAGSVGEGMNSGIELSPNVKVDESQEMSSVGQTGGLMSAVSSAVVPINMPVILEVSGEVDGAQWFYNGESLTKRPGFRSTSDGFLHELHIDQMTPDLDGAYTCQGRAPDGGTVSCEISVTTVK
;
A
#
# COMPACT_ATOMS: atom_id res chain seq x y z
N MET A 1 42.01 27.61 -41.13
CA MET A 1 42.91 28.75 -40.89
C MET A 1 43.19 28.77 -39.41
N ASP A 2 44.43 28.43 -39.10
CA ASP A 2 45.03 28.35 -37.77
C ASP A 2 44.91 29.66 -37.00
N LEU A 3 44.64 29.58 -35.70
CA LEU A 3 45.09 30.59 -34.74
C LEU A 3 45.55 29.92 -33.45
N THR A 4 46.83 30.14 -33.18
CA THR A 4 47.66 29.60 -32.12
C THR A 4 47.92 30.69 -31.05
N SER A 5 47.91 30.28 -29.77
CA SER A 5 48.73 30.81 -28.64
C SER A 5 48.31 32.17 -28.00
N PRO A 6 48.71 32.52 -26.74
CA PRO A 6 49.83 31.98 -25.94
C PRO A 6 49.66 31.79 -24.39
N SER A 7 50.59 30.99 -23.84
CA SER A 7 51.43 31.18 -22.62
C SER A 7 50.86 31.79 -21.33
N THR A 8 51.01 31.06 -20.20
CA THR A 8 51.54 31.64 -18.96
C THR A 8 52.38 30.61 -18.19
N ALA A 9 53.65 30.93 -18.02
CA ALA A 9 54.61 30.23 -17.20
C ALA A 9 54.52 30.68 -15.73
N GLY A 10 54.77 29.76 -14.79
CA GLY A 10 54.82 30.02 -13.36
C GLY A 10 55.77 29.06 -12.66
N THR A 11 57.02 29.50 -12.52
CA THR A 11 58.17 28.88 -11.83
C THR A 11 57.96 28.73 -10.33
N THR A 12 58.43 27.64 -9.71
CA THR A 12 58.87 27.60 -8.29
C THR A 12 59.86 26.46 -8.04
N PRO A 13 60.71 26.56 -6.98
CA PRO A 13 62.08 26.07 -7.00
C PRO A 13 62.27 24.66 -6.40
N GLY A 14 63.37 24.03 -6.82
CA GLY A 14 63.86 22.78 -6.27
C GLY A 14 64.35 22.93 -4.83
N THR A 15 64.03 21.93 -4.02
CA THR A 15 64.67 21.66 -2.72
C THR A 15 65.16 20.22 -2.74
N THR A 16 66.46 20.05 -2.94
CA THR A 16 67.19 18.80 -2.77
C THR A 16 67.33 18.52 -1.27
N GLY A 17 66.60 17.52 -0.76
CA GLY A 17 66.78 16.96 0.57
C GLY A 17 67.09 15.47 0.43
N GLU A 18 68.35 15.11 0.59
CA GLU A 18 68.79 13.73 0.81
C GLU A 18 68.08 13.20 2.05
N THR A 19 67.27 12.16 1.85
CA THR A 19 66.66 11.39 2.94
C THR A 19 67.29 10.02 2.92
N GLU A 20 68.14 9.77 3.92
CA GLU A 20 68.69 8.46 4.22
C GLU A 20 67.55 7.46 4.39
N VAL A 21 67.50 6.47 3.51
CA VAL A 21 66.54 5.37 3.57
C VAL A 21 67.01 4.42 4.67
N PRO A 22 66.28 4.27 5.79
CA PRO A 22 66.62 3.24 6.77
C PRO A 22 66.41 1.87 6.12
N THR A 23 67.45 1.06 6.13
CA THR A 23 67.47 -0.30 5.61
C THR A 23 66.50 -1.19 6.40
N ILE A 24 65.27 -1.34 5.89
CA ILE A 24 64.23 -2.27 6.37
C ILE A 24 64.60 -3.73 5.99
N SER A 25 65.87 -4.12 6.19
CA SER A 25 66.35 -5.48 5.90
C SER A 25 66.00 -6.46 7.03
N TRP A 26 65.80 -5.95 8.26
CA TRP A 26 65.56 -6.78 9.44
C TRP A 26 64.08 -7.14 9.69
N MET A 27 63.13 -6.49 9.00
CA MET A 27 61.70 -6.76 9.19
C MET A 27 61.15 -7.88 8.28
N LEU A 28 61.84 -8.20 7.18
CA LEU A 28 61.44 -9.26 6.26
C LEU A 28 61.27 -10.64 6.91
N PRO A 29 62.19 -11.13 7.77
CA PRO A 29 61.99 -12.43 8.44
C PRO A 29 60.86 -12.39 9.46
N PHE A 30 60.55 -11.24 10.07
CA PHE A 30 59.47 -11.10 11.04
C PHE A 30 58.10 -11.20 10.37
N PHE A 31 57.91 -10.57 9.20
CA PHE A 31 56.67 -10.68 8.42
C PHE A 31 56.45 -12.08 7.85
N LEU A 32 57.51 -12.78 7.44
CA LEU A 32 57.41 -14.17 6.99
C LEU A 32 57.02 -15.14 8.12
N PHE A 33 57.36 -14.83 9.37
CA PHE A 33 56.95 -15.63 10.53
C PHE A 33 55.53 -15.33 11.01
N LEU A 34 55.06 -14.08 10.87
CA LEU A 34 53.74 -13.66 11.33
C LEU A 34 52.62 -13.98 10.33
N MET A 35 52.89 -13.96 9.03
CA MET A 35 51.87 -14.19 7.99
C MET A 35 51.17 -15.56 8.11
N PRO A 36 51.87 -16.69 8.37
CA PRO A 36 51.21 -17.98 8.56
C PRO A 36 50.26 -17.98 9.76
N TRP A 37 50.62 -17.30 10.84
CA TRP A 37 49.78 -17.18 12.03
C TRP A 37 48.55 -16.31 11.78
N ILE A 38 48.70 -15.18 11.09
CA ILE A 38 47.55 -14.34 10.69
C ILE A 38 46.61 -15.13 9.77
N ILE A 39 47.13 -15.86 8.80
CA ILE A 39 46.32 -16.70 7.89
C ILE A 39 45.59 -17.80 8.67
N LEU A 40 46.24 -18.42 9.66
CA LEU A 40 45.64 -19.48 10.46
C LEU A 40 44.56 -18.92 11.41
N VAL A 41 44.80 -17.76 12.04
CA VAL A 41 43.82 -17.09 12.90
C VAL A 41 42.61 -16.61 12.10
N VAL A 42 42.83 -15.95 10.95
CA VAL A 42 41.74 -15.48 10.07
C VAL A 42 41.00 -16.66 9.46
N GLY A 43 41.70 -17.74 9.07
CA GLY A 43 41.11 -18.97 8.57
C GLY A 43 40.25 -19.68 9.62
N CYS A 44 40.71 -19.76 10.87
CA CYS A 44 39.93 -20.32 11.98
C CYS A 44 38.71 -19.45 12.32
N PHE A 45 38.82 -18.13 12.27
CA PHE A 45 37.69 -17.22 12.50
C PHE A 45 36.61 -17.37 11.41
N PHE A 46 37.02 -17.39 10.13
CA PHE A 46 36.09 -17.60 9.01
C PHE A 46 35.45 -18.99 9.01
N CYS A 47 36.20 -20.03 9.41
CA CYS A 47 35.66 -21.38 9.49
C CYS A 47 34.67 -21.53 10.67
N ALA A 48 34.92 -20.86 11.80
CA ALA A 48 34.01 -20.86 12.94
C ALA A 48 32.71 -20.07 12.68
N GLU A 49 32.78 -18.96 11.94
CA GLU A 49 31.60 -18.16 11.58
C GLU A 49 30.76 -18.80 10.47
N GLN A 50 31.36 -19.49 9.50
CA GLN A 50 30.60 -20.18 8.46
C GLN A 50 30.03 -21.55 8.87
N CYS A 51 30.60 -22.23 9.87
CA CYS A 51 30.10 -23.54 10.31
C CYS A 51 28.96 -23.50 11.34
N LYS A 52 28.78 -22.40 12.09
CA LYS A 52 27.64 -22.26 13.02
C LYS A 52 26.26 -22.30 12.35
N PRO A 53 25.98 -21.59 11.24
CA PRO A 53 24.65 -21.60 10.64
C PRO A 53 24.30 -22.93 9.95
N VAL A 54 25.29 -23.72 9.52
CA VAL A 54 25.05 -25.00 8.84
C VAL A 54 24.67 -26.09 9.85
N ARG A 55 25.28 -26.11 11.04
CA ARG A 55 25.01 -27.14 12.05
C ARG A 55 23.61 -27.00 12.67
N GLU A 56 23.13 -25.78 12.86
CA GLU A 56 21.75 -25.52 13.30
C GLU A 56 20.72 -25.80 12.20
N LYS A 57 21.03 -25.47 10.95
CA LYS A 57 20.14 -25.72 9.82
C LYS A 57 19.94 -27.22 9.54
N ILE A 58 20.99 -28.04 9.65
CA ILE A 58 20.89 -29.50 9.49
C ILE A 58 20.11 -30.14 10.66
N GLY A 59 20.29 -29.64 11.88
CA GLY A 59 19.54 -30.10 13.05
C GLY A 59 18.04 -29.81 12.96
N LEU A 60 17.70 -28.60 12.49
CA LEU A 60 16.30 -28.17 12.34
C LEU A 60 15.60 -28.92 11.19
N GLU A 61 16.27 -29.11 10.05
CA GLU A 61 15.79 -29.90 8.90
C GLU A 61 15.48 -31.35 9.27
N ARG A 62 16.32 -31.98 10.10
CA ARG A 62 16.11 -33.36 10.56
C ARG A 62 14.91 -33.46 11.51
N LYS A 63 14.77 -32.48 12.42
CA LYS A 63 13.63 -32.41 13.35
C LYS A 63 12.31 -32.10 12.63
N TYR A 64 12.34 -31.25 11.61
CA TYR A 64 11.17 -30.94 10.78
C TYR A 64 10.73 -32.16 9.96
N ARG A 65 11.68 -32.92 9.38
CA ARG A 65 11.38 -34.19 8.70
C ARG A 65 10.78 -35.25 9.62
N GLU A 66 11.26 -35.38 10.86
CA GLU A 66 10.65 -36.29 11.83
C GLU A 66 9.22 -35.88 12.20
N ILE A 67 8.96 -34.58 12.40
CA ILE A 67 7.61 -34.08 12.73
C ILE A 67 6.66 -34.29 11.55
N MET A 68 7.12 -34.03 10.31
CA MET A 68 6.33 -34.24 9.09
C MET A 68 6.05 -35.73 8.83
N MET A 69 7.03 -36.62 9.04
CA MET A 69 6.82 -38.06 8.93
C MET A 69 5.85 -38.58 9.98
N LYS A 70 5.96 -38.13 11.25
CA LYS A 70 5.00 -38.48 12.31
C LYS A 70 3.58 -38.00 12.00
N LYS A 71 3.42 -36.78 11.46
CA LYS A 71 2.12 -36.27 10.99
C LYS A 71 1.57 -37.10 9.84
N LYS A 72 2.40 -37.44 8.84
CA LYS A 72 1.99 -38.25 7.69
C LYS A 72 1.52 -39.65 8.10
N THR A 73 2.25 -40.34 8.98
CA THR A 73 1.80 -41.64 9.52
C THR A 73 0.55 -41.53 10.37
N LYS A 74 0.34 -40.41 11.07
CA LYS A 74 -0.90 -40.17 11.84
C LYS A 74 -2.09 -39.95 10.89
N ILE A 75 -1.90 -39.23 9.79
CA ILE A 75 -2.94 -39.00 8.77
C ILE A 75 -3.29 -40.32 8.06
N GLU A 76 -2.30 -41.12 7.66
CA GLU A 76 -2.52 -42.42 7.00
C GLU A 76 -3.24 -43.41 7.94
N ASN A 77 -2.87 -43.48 9.22
CA ASN A 77 -3.58 -44.32 10.20
C ASN A 77 -5.00 -43.81 10.50
N THR A 78 -5.25 -42.50 10.41
CA THR A 78 -6.59 -41.91 10.57
C THR A 78 -7.44 -42.16 9.31
N ALA A 79 -6.83 -42.14 8.12
CA ALA A 79 -7.50 -42.46 6.84
C ALA A 79 -7.89 -43.95 6.73
N VAL A 80 -7.08 -44.85 7.28
CA VAL A 80 -7.42 -46.29 7.38
C VAL A 80 -8.55 -46.52 8.39
N SER A 81 -8.59 -45.78 9.50
CA SER A 81 -9.69 -45.83 10.47
C SER A 81 -11.01 -45.25 9.92
N PHE A 82 -10.94 -44.29 8.99
CA PHE A 82 -12.13 -43.73 8.32
C PHE A 82 -12.70 -44.66 7.24
N LYS A 83 -11.85 -45.42 6.53
CA LYS A 83 -12.34 -46.44 5.55
C LYS A 83 -13.09 -47.59 6.21
N ALA A 84 -12.80 -47.93 7.46
CA ALA A 84 -13.58 -48.93 8.22
C ALA A 84 -14.89 -48.38 8.82
N SER A 85 -15.05 -47.05 8.87
CA SER A 85 -16.23 -46.37 9.46
C SER A 85 -17.19 -45.82 8.41
N SER A 86 -16.81 -45.85 7.12
CA SER A 86 -17.58 -45.33 5.97
C SER A 86 -18.74 -46.24 5.51
N ALA A 87 -19.32 -47.03 6.42
CA ALA A 87 -20.52 -47.84 6.16
C ALA A 87 -21.73 -47.45 7.02
N ARG A 88 -21.64 -46.37 7.81
CA ARG A 88 -22.81 -45.74 8.44
C ARG A 88 -22.96 -44.32 7.92
N MET A 89 -23.75 -44.19 6.85
CA MET A 89 -24.20 -42.91 6.31
C MET A 89 -24.99 -42.16 7.40
N SER A 90 -24.32 -41.25 8.08
CA SER A 90 -24.96 -40.16 8.79
C SER A 90 -25.41 -39.15 7.74
N THR A 91 -26.70 -39.17 7.41
CA THR A 91 -27.37 -38.28 6.47
C THR A 91 -27.68 -36.90 7.09
N HIS A 92 -26.84 -36.42 8.00
CA HIS A 92 -26.97 -35.04 8.45
C HIS A 92 -26.42 -34.13 7.35
N PRO A 93 -27.25 -33.26 6.74
CA PRO A 93 -26.76 -32.28 5.79
C PRO A 93 -25.74 -31.42 6.52
N LYS A 94 -24.46 -31.52 6.10
CA LYS A 94 -23.44 -30.58 6.54
C LYS A 94 -23.91 -29.21 6.10
N VAL A 95 -24.40 -28.40 7.03
CA VAL A 95 -24.57 -26.97 6.80
C VAL A 95 -23.18 -26.46 6.48
N PHE A 96 -22.92 -26.18 5.20
CA PHE A 96 -21.66 -25.61 4.78
C PHE A 96 -21.59 -24.21 5.36
N SER A 97 -20.76 -24.03 6.38
CA SER A 97 -20.45 -22.69 6.86
C SER A 97 -19.74 -21.94 5.74
N THR A 98 -20.26 -20.80 5.33
CA THR A 98 -19.54 -19.89 4.44
C THR A 98 -18.34 -19.27 5.17
N MET A 99 -17.41 -18.69 4.42
CA MET A 99 -16.23 -18.00 4.94
C MET A 99 -16.64 -16.88 5.91
N SER A 100 -15.89 -16.68 6.98
CA SER A 100 -16.12 -15.64 7.96
C SER A 100 -16.10 -14.24 7.30
N PRO A 101 -16.95 -13.30 7.75
CA PRO A 101 -17.04 -11.96 7.16
C PRO A 101 -15.70 -11.22 7.13
N ASP A 102 -14.86 -11.39 8.15
CA ASP A 102 -13.55 -10.74 8.25
C ASP A 102 -12.60 -11.19 7.14
N ARG A 103 -12.56 -12.50 6.86
CA ARG A 103 -11.74 -13.07 5.78
C ARG A 103 -12.27 -12.67 4.41
N GLN A 104 -13.59 -12.61 4.24
CA GLN A 104 -14.20 -12.08 3.01
C GLN A 104 -13.80 -10.61 2.80
N ALA A 105 -13.85 -9.79 3.85
CA ALA A 105 -13.41 -8.39 3.79
C ALA A 105 -11.93 -8.26 3.41
N MET A 106 -11.07 -9.17 3.92
CA MET A 106 -9.66 -9.22 3.51
C MET A 106 -9.48 -9.62 2.04
N LEU A 107 -10.23 -10.61 1.53
CA LEU A 107 -10.20 -10.95 0.10
C LEU A 107 -10.64 -9.78 -0.77
N ARG A 108 -11.69 -9.06 -0.39
CA ARG A 108 -12.18 -7.88 -1.10
C ARG A 108 -11.15 -6.76 -1.10
N THR A 109 -10.63 -6.41 0.07
CA THR A 109 -9.63 -5.34 0.23
C THR A 109 -8.39 -5.57 -0.63
N TYR A 110 -7.91 -6.81 -0.71
CA TYR A 110 -6.70 -7.15 -1.45
C TYR A 110 -6.98 -7.80 -2.82
N ARG A 111 -8.23 -7.78 -3.30
CA ARG A 111 -8.66 -8.48 -4.52
C ARG A 111 -7.80 -8.12 -5.73
N ASN A 112 -7.69 -6.82 -6.03
CA ASN A 112 -6.91 -6.33 -7.17
C ASN A 112 -5.43 -6.66 -7.01
N THR A 113 -4.89 -6.56 -5.79
CA THR A 113 -3.51 -6.91 -5.51
C THR A 113 -3.24 -8.40 -5.75
N ILE A 114 -4.17 -9.29 -5.39
CA ILE A 114 -4.06 -10.72 -5.68
C ILE A 114 -4.09 -10.96 -7.19
N ILE A 115 -5.04 -10.36 -7.91
CA ILE A 115 -5.18 -10.51 -9.36
C ILE A 115 -3.90 -10.06 -10.08
N ASP A 116 -3.36 -8.90 -9.72
CA ASP A 116 -2.19 -8.32 -10.39
C ASP A 116 -0.89 -9.12 -10.14
N ASN A 117 -0.82 -9.88 -9.04
CA ASN A 117 0.41 -10.58 -8.64
C ASN A 117 0.37 -12.09 -8.88
N MET A 118 -0.82 -12.70 -9.00
CA MET A 118 -0.98 -14.14 -9.21
C MET A 118 -0.71 -14.51 -10.67
N LYS A 119 0.42 -15.19 -10.92
CA LYS A 119 0.87 -15.51 -12.29
C LYS A 119 0.20 -16.74 -12.87
N SER A 120 -0.12 -17.73 -12.03
CA SER A 120 -0.66 -19.05 -12.41
C SER A 120 -1.90 -19.42 -11.59
N PRO A 121 -3.03 -18.70 -11.80
CA PRO A 121 -4.28 -18.95 -11.05
C PRO A 121 -4.81 -20.37 -11.21
N THR A 122 -4.56 -21.03 -12.34
CA THR A 122 -4.93 -22.44 -12.54
C THR A 122 -4.16 -23.37 -11.59
N THR A 123 -2.87 -23.15 -11.36
CA THR A 123 -2.07 -23.95 -10.42
C THR A 123 -2.56 -23.77 -8.98
N VAL A 124 -2.87 -22.53 -8.60
CA VAL A 124 -3.50 -22.23 -7.30
C VAL A 124 -4.84 -22.93 -7.15
N ALA A 125 -5.69 -22.90 -8.18
CA ALA A 125 -6.97 -23.58 -8.15
C ALA A 125 -6.82 -25.11 -8.09
N SER A 126 -5.91 -25.70 -8.86
CA SER A 126 -5.63 -27.15 -8.80
C SER A 126 -5.18 -27.58 -7.41
N TYR A 127 -4.37 -26.77 -6.73
CA TYR A 127 -3.99 -27.01 -5.34
C TYR A 127 -5.21 -26.98 -4.41
N LEU A 128 -6.07 -25.97 -4.52
CA LEU A 128 -7.32 -25.88 -3.75
C LEU A 128 -8.24 -27.07 -3.99
N ALA A 129 -8.33 -27.56 -5.23
CA ALA A 129 -9.13 -28.74 -5.56
C ALA A 129 -8.52 -30.03 -5.00
N GLN A 130 -7.19 -30.17 -5.05
CA GLN A 130 -6.45 -31.29 -4.46
C GLN A 130 -6.67 -31.38 -2.94
N GLU A 131 -6.70 -30.23 -2.27
CA GLU A 131 -7.02 -30.15 -0.83
C GLU A 131 -8.52 -30.35 -0.54
N GLY A 132 -9.35 -30.57 -1.57
CA GLY A 132 -10.79 -30.82 -1.43
C GLY A 132 -11.60 -29.60 -1.01
N VAL A 133 -11.03 -28.40 -1.15
CA VAL A 133 -11.64 -27.14 -0.75
C VAL A 133 -12.62 -26.64 -1.79
N ILE A 134 -12.23 -26.71 -3.06
CA ILE A 134 -13.09 -26.36 -4.20
C ILE A 134 -13.40 -27.62 -5.02
N PRO A 135 -14.59 -27.73 -5.62
CA PRO A 135 -14.92 -28.87 -6.47
C PRO A 135 -14.15 -28.82 -7.80
N GLU A 136 -13.85 -29.99 -8.36
CA GLU A 136 -13.18 -30.09 -9.68
C GLU A 136 -13.96 -29.38 -10.79
N THR A 137 -15.30 -29.35 -10.71
CA THR A 137 -16.14 -28.60 -11.66
C THR A 137 -15.81 -27.11 -11.71
N MET A 138 -15.31 -26.53 -10.61
CA MET A 138 -14.86 -25.14 -10.58
C MET A 138 -13.60 -24.95 -11.44
N LEU A 139 -12.69 -25.93 -11.45
CA LEU A 139 -11.50 -25.91 -12.31
C LEU A 139 -11.89 -25.82 -13.78
N ASP A 140 -12.84 -26.64 -14.23
CA ASP A 140 -13.33 -26.60 -15.61
C ASP A 140 -13.88 -25.20 -15.98
N THR A 141 -14.65 -24.59 -15.07
CA THR A 141 -15.16 -23.23 -15.32
C THR A 141 -14.05 -22.17 -15.34
N MET A 142 -12.99 -22.35 -14.56
CA MET A 142 -11.83 -21.46 -14.59
C MET A 142 -10.99 -21.66 -15.84
N GLU A 143 -10.78 -22.89 -16.29
CA GLU A 143 -10.02 -23.19 -17.52
C GLU A 143 -10.69 -22.59 -18.75
N SER A 144 -12.03 -22.45 -18.73
CA SER A 144 -12.78 -21.78 -19.79
C SER A 144 -12.53 -20.27 -19.89
N GLN A 145 -11.97 -19.62 -18.86
CA GLN A 145 -11.68 -18.19 -18.89
C GLN A 145 -10.44 -17.89 -19.75
N PRO A 146 -10.47 -16.82 -20.57
CA PRO A 146 -9.44 -16.58 -21.58
C PRO A 146 -8.12 -16.06 -21.00
N THR A 147 -8.18 -15.20 -19.97
CA THR A 147 -7.00 -14.53 -19.41
C THR A 147 -6.69 -15.01 -17.99
N PRO A 148 -5.42 -14.97 -17.54
CA PRO A 148 -5.07 -15.21 -16.14
C PRO A 148 -5.82 -14.29 -15.18
N GLU A 149 -6.03 -13.02 -15.54
CA GLU A 149 -6.74 -12.06 -14.72
C GLU A 149 -8.22 -12.46 -14.53
N ASP A 150 -8.89 -12.91 -15.59
CA ASP A 150 -10.27 -13.41 -15.52
C ASP A 150 -10.36 -14.70 -14.71
N LYS A 151 -9.35 -15.58 -14.80
CA LYS A 151 -9.22 -16.78 -13.96
C LYS A 151 -9.09 -16.41 -12.48
N SER A 152 -8.22 -15.47 -12.15
CA SER A 152 -8.03 -14.96 -10.78
C SER A 152 -9.31 -14.33 -10.24
N LYS A 153 -9.99 -13.48 -11.04
CA LYS A 153 -11.28 -12.89 -10.67
C LYS A 153 -12.31 -13.95 -10.36
N LYS A 154 -12.47 -14.92 -11.27
CA LYS A 154 -13.45 -16.01 -11.16
C LYS A 154 -13.20 -16.87 -9.92
N LEU A 155 -11.94 -17.18 -9.61
CA LEU A 155 -11.56 -17.88 -8.38
C LEU A 155 -11.95 -17.09 -7.14
N LEU A 156 -11.57 -15.80 -7.09
CA LEU A 156 -11.83 -14.93 -5.95
C LEU A 156 -13.33 -14.64 -5.75
N ASP A 157 -14.14 -14.68 -6.80
CA ASP A 157 -15.61 -14.55 -6.69
C ASP A 157 -16.27 -15.78 -6.06
N ALA A 158 -15.70 -16.97 -6.31
CA ALA A 158 -16.24 -18.20 -5.78
C ALA A 158 -15.81 -18.45 -4.33
N LEU A 159 -14.58 -18.07 -3.96
CA LEU A 159 -13.98 -18.37 -2.65
C LEU A 159 -14.86 -18.01 -1.43
N PRO A 160 -15.51 -16.83 -1.35
CA PRO A 160 -16.37 -16.47 -0.22
C PRO A 160 -17.52 -17.45 0.07
N SER A 161 -17.96 -18.22 -0.93
CA SER A 161 -19.03 -19.22 -0.76
C SER A 161 -18.57 -20.51 -0.08
N TYR A 162 -17.26 -20.73 0.07
CA TYR A 162 -16.67 -21.90 0.71
C TYR A 162 -16.30 -21.62 2.17
N GLN A 163 -15.85 -22.65 2.90
CA GLN A 163 -15.51 -22.57 4.33
C GLN A 163 -14.21 -21.77 4.57
N ASP A 164 -13.98 -21.44 5.84
CA ASP A 164 -12.76 -20.75 6.29
C ASP A 164 -11.47 -21.51 5.94
N GLU A 165 -11.48 -22.84 5.87
CA GLU A 165 -10.33 -23.62 5.39
C GLU A 165 -9.89 -23.20 3.98
N SER A 166 -10.83 -22.75 3.13
CA SER A 166 -10.52 -22.32 1.76
C SER A 166 -9.59 -21.12 1.72
N TYR A 167 -9.77 -20.20 2.67
CA TYR A 167 -8.91 -19.04 2.82
C TYR A 167 -7.49 -19.45 3.22
N GLY A 168 -7.37 -20.41 4.14
CA GLY A 168 -6.07 -20.94 4.56
C GLY A 168 -5.33 -21.64 3.42
N CYS A 169 -6.03 -22.45 2.64
CA CYS A 169 -5.46 -23.12 1.46
C CYS A 169 -5.07 -22.12 0.35
N LEU A 170 -5.83 -21.02 0.18
CA LEU A 170 -5.40 -19.93 -0.71
C LEU A 170 -4.08 -19.32 -0.22
N CYS A 171 -3.97 -19.00 1.06
CA CYS A 171 -2.74 -18.43 1.62
C CYS A 171 -1.55 -19.40 1.50
N ALA A 172 -1.77 -20.70 1.72
CA ALA A 172 -0.74 -21.73 1.53
C ALA A 172 -0.28 -21.82 0.06
N SER A 173 -1.23 -21.88 -0.89
CA SER A 173 -0.91 -21.95 -2.32
C SER A 173 -0.22 -20.70 -2.85
N LEU A 174 -0.56 -19.51 -2.35
CA LEU A 174 0.17 -18.27 -2.67
C LEU A 174 1.65 -18.35 -2.25
N ARG A 175 1.97 -19.02 -1.13
CA ARG A 175 3.36 -19.23 -0.70
C ARG A 175 4.08 -20.28 -1.52
N GLU A 176 3.45 -21.44 -1.70
CA GLU A 176 4.08 -22.63 -2.28
C GLU A 176 4.20 -22.53 -3.81
N GLN A 177 3.13 -22.09 -4.47
CA GLN A 177 3.03 -22.09 -5.94
C GLN A 177 3.51 -20.75 -6.54
N GLU A 178 3.07 -19.62 -5.99
CA GLU A 178 3.33 -18.28 -6.55
C GLU A 178 4.55 -17.58 -5.93
N GLN A 179 5.09 -18.10 -4.81
CA GLN A 179 6.15 -17.46 -4.03
C GLN A 179 5.77 -16.05 -3.52
N LEU A 180 4.48 -15.77 -3.37
CA LEU A 180 3.93 -14.51 -2.88
C LEU A 180 3.79 -14.52 -1.35
N HIS A 181 4.90 -14.81 -0.65
CA HIS A 181 4.93 -14.91 0.81
C HIS A 181 4.38 -13.67 1.50
N TRP A 182 4.73 -12.48 1.01
CA TRP A 182 4.28 -11.21 1.56
C TRP A 182 2.75 -11.03 1.47
N LEU A 183 2.12 -11.52 0.39
CA LEU A 183 0.69 -11.36 0.17
C LEU A 183 -0.09 -12.34 1.04
N ALA A 184 0.37 -13.58 1.15
CA ALA A 184 -0.20 -14.56 2.07
C ALA A 184 -0.12 -14.07 3.53
N ASP A 185 1.04 -13.55 3.95
CA ASP A 185 1.21 -12.96 5.28
C ASP A 185 0.30 -11.74 5.49
N THR A 186 0.04 -10.96 4.44
CA THR A 186 -0.89 -9.81 4.46
C THR A 186 -2.32 -10.29 4.66
N LEU A 187 -2.75 -11.32 3.93
CA LEU A 187 -4.10 -11.87 4.04
C LEU A 187 -4.36 -12.47 5.43
N GLU A 188 -3.41 -13.22 5.99
CA GLU A 188 -3.58 -13.87 7.30
C GLU A 188 -3.53 -12.92 8.51
N GLY A 189 -3.29 -11.63 8.30
CA GLY A 189 -3.26 -10.66 9.39
C GLY A 189 -4.63 -10.42 10.03
N GLU A 190 -4.64 -10.08 11.32
CA GLU A 190 -5.87 -9.79 12.08
C GLU A 190 -6.66 -8.59 11.52
N GLY A 191 -5.95 -7.69 10.83
CA GLY A 191 -6.52 -6.45 10.30
C GLY A 191 -6.67 -5.35 11.36
N LEU A 192 -6.55 -4.10 10.91
CA LEU A 192 -6.76 -2.94 11.75
C LEU A 192 -8.26 -2.69 12.00
N SER A 193 -8.56 -2.08 13.15
CA SER A 193 -9.86 -1.50 13.43
C SER A 193 -10.25 -0.45 12.40
N VAL A 194 -11.56 -0.28 12.20
CA VAL A 194 -12.13 0.63 11.20
C VAL A 194 -11.65 2.07 11.42
N ASP A 195 -11.56 2.51 12.67
CA ASP A 195 -11.12 3.87 13.00
C ASP A 195 -9.67 4.13 12.60
N LYS A 196 -8.77 3.17 12.86
CA LYS A 196 -7.36 3.30 12.47
C LYS A 196 -7.18 3.26 10.96
N LYS A 197 -7.91 2.38 10.26
CA LYS A 197 -7.96 2.36 8.79
C LYS A 197 -8.41 3.71 8.23
N ARG A 198 -9.48 4.29 8.80
CA ARG A 198 -10.00 5.61 8.44
C ARG A 198 -8.94 6.69 8.64
N ARG A 199 -8.26 6.72 9.80
CA ARG A 199 -7.20 7.70 10.07
C ARG A 199 -6.03 7.60 9.09
N ILE A 200 -5.57 6.39 8.77
CA ILE A 200 -4.54 6.19 7.73
C ILE A 200 -5.02 6.73 6.39
N ALA A 201 -6.28 6.46 6.01
CA ALA A 201 -6.85 6.95 4.75
C ALA A 201 -6.95 8.48 4.72
N SER A 202 -7.47 9.11 5.78
CA SER A 202 -7.62 10.56 5.91
C SER A 202 -6.30 11.31 5.75
N HIS A 203 -5.21 10.76 6.31
CA HIS A 203 -3.88 11.38 6.30
C HIS A 203 -2.91 10.74 5.29
N ARG A 204 -3.40 9.90 4.38
CA ARG A 204 -2.57 9.12 3.44
C ARG A 204 -1.60 9.99 2.64
N HIS A 205 -2.06 11.14 2.14
CA HIS A 205 -1.22 12.06 1.35
C HIS A 205 -0.02 12.58 2.15
N LEU A 206 -0.25 13.04 3.39
CA LEU A 206 0.81 13.53 4.27
C LEU A 206 1.81 12.42 4.60
N LEU A 207 1.30 11.23 4.95
CA LEU A 207 2.13 10.06 5.23
C LEU A 207 2.99 9.69 4.00
N VAL A 208 2.43 9.67 2.79
CA VAL A 208 3.20 9.36 1.57
C VAL A 208 4.32 10.38 1.33
N ASN A 209 4.10 11.65 1.61
CA ASN A 209 5.05 12.72 1.27
C ASN A 209 6.10 12.99 2.35
N LYS A 210 5.79 12.75 3.63
CA LYS A 210 6.61 13.21 4.75
C LYS A 210 7.29 12.06 5.50
N MET A 211 6.81 10.84 5.33
CA MET A 211 7.34 9.66 6.00
C MET A 211 8.70 9.22 5.43
N ASN A 212 9.60 8.75 6.30
CA ASN A 212 10.86 8.12 5.93
C ASN A 212 10.71 6.59 5.86
N PRO A 213 10.59 5.99 4.65
CA PRO A 213 10.25 4.58 4.52
C PRO A 213 11.34 3.65 5.04
N ASP A 214 12.62 4.00 4.90
CA ASP A 214 13.72 3.10 5.20
C ASP A 214 13.87 2.89 6.72
N VAL A 215 13.76 3.97 7.50
CA VAL A 215 13.74 3.94 8.97
C VAL A 215 12.54 3.13 9.48
N ILE A 216 11.37 3.39 8.90
CA ILE A 216 10.13 2.76 9.35
C ILE A 216 10.11 1.27 9.01
N VAL A 217 10.49 0.88 7.80
CA VAL A 217 10.55 -0.54 7.43
C VAL A 217 11.56 -1.28 8.30
N ALA A 218 12.71 -0.69 8.59
CA ALA A 218 13.69 -1.28 9.49
C ALA A 218 13.10 -1.49 10.89
N HIS A 219 12.41 -0.48 11.44
CA HIS A 219 11.78 -0.57 12.76
C HIS A 219 10.64 -1.58 12.81
N LEU A 220 9.76 -1.60 11.81
CA LEU A 220 8.65 -2.56 11.71
C LEU A 220 9.15 -4.00 11.55
N SER A 221 10.21 -4.20 10.77
CA SER A 221 10.85 -5.51 10.61
C SER A 221 11.51 -5.98 11.90
N HIS A 222 12.24 -5.09 12.60
CA HIS A 222 12.86 -5.39 13.89
C HIS A 222 11.84 -5.83 14.94
N ASN A 223 10.69 -5.15 15.00
CA ASN A 223 9.60 -5.46 15.91
C ASN A 223 8.67 -6.58 15.41
N LYS A 224 9.02 -7.28 14.31
CA LYS A 224 8.26 -8.38 13.70
C LYS A 224 6.83 -8.02 13.27
N VAL A 225 6.55 -6.73 13.08
CA VAL A 225 5.29 -6.26 12.49
C VAL A 225 5.26 -6.62 11.01
N PHE A 226 6.37 -6.35 10.32
CA PHE A 226 6.57 -6.76 8.92
C PHE A 226 7.43 -8.01 8.87
N THR A 227 6.99 -8.99 8.07
CA THR A 227 7.85 -10.13 7.75
C THR A 227 8.97 -9.68 6.81
N ARG A 228 10.03 -10.49 6.72
CA ARG A 228 11.16 -10.19 5.82
C ARG A 228 10.69 -9.97 4.37
N HIS A 229 9.67 -10.70 3.93
CA HIS A 229 9.12 -10.57 2.58
C HIS A 229 8.34 -9.27 2.40
N MET A 230 7.55 -8.85 3.39
CA MET A 230 6.86 -7.55 3.38
C MET A 230 7.85 -6.38 3.36
N ALA A 231 8.88 -6.44 4.20
CA ALA A 231 9.94 -5.44 4.23
C ALA A 231 10.66 -5.32 2.87
N ASN A 232 11.04 -6.45 2.26
CA ASN A 232 11.62 -6.49 0.93
C ASN A 232 10.66 -5.93 -0.15
N CYS A 233 9.36 -6.24 -0.06
CA CYS A 233 8.34 -5.71 -0.97
C CYS A 233 8.30 -4.18 -0.90
N CYS A 234 8.26 -3.59 0.29
CA CYS A 234 8.33 -2.14 0.46
C CYS A 234 9.61 -1.57 -0.13
N LEU A 235 10.78 -2.10 0.24
CA LEU A 235 12.09 -1.56 -0.15
C LEU A 235 12.43 -1.74 -1.64
N SER A 236 11.76 -2.65 -2.34
CA SER A 236 11.97 -2.86 -3.79
C SER A 236 11.38 -1.76 -4.68
N ALA A 237 10.57 -0.84 -4.13
CA ALA A 237 10.07 0.31 -4.87
C ALA A 237 11.18 1.36 -5.12
N LYS A 238 11.11 2.05 -6.26
CA LYS A 238 12.16 2.97 -6.72
C LYS A 238 12.11 4.33 -6.02
N SER A 239 10.92 4.89 -5.82
CA SER A 239 10.72 6.20 -5.20
C SER A 239 10.39 6.07 -3.71
N ARG A 240 10.66 7.12 -2.95
CA ARG A 240 10.33 7.19 -1.52
C ARG A 240 8.81 7.12 -1.32
N GLU A 241 8.08 7.82 -2.16
CA GLU A 241 6.62 7.90 -2.14
C GLU A 241 5.99 6.54 -2.44
N ASP A 242 6.53 5.77 -3.40
CA ASP A 242 6.03 4.41 -3.69
C ASP A 242 6.35 3.43 -2.57
N LYS A 243 7.53 3.54 -1.93
CA LYS A 243 7.83 2.78 -0.70
C LYS A 243 6.80 3.09 0.38
N ASN A 244 6.51 4.38 0.62
CA ASN A 244 5.52 4.82 1.59
C ASN A 244 4.12 4.29 1.26
N LYS A 245 3.68 4.40 0.00
CA LYS A 245 2.40 3.83 -0.47
C LYS A 245 2.31 2.33 -0.19
N ARG A 246 3.40 1.57 -0.40
CA ARG A 246 3.45 0.13 -0.10
C ARG A 246 3.35 -0.14 1.40
N ILE A 247 4.06 0.62 2.24
CA ILE A 247 3.93 0.50 3.72
C ILE A 247 2.47 0.70 4.14
N LEU A 248 1.83 1.77 3.66
CA LEU A 248 0.44 2.10 3.98
C LEU A 248 -0.58 1.14 3.36
N HIS A 249 -0.20 0.38 2.33
CA HIS A 249 -1.03 -0.68 1.75
C HIS A 249 -0.98 -1.97 2.60
N LEU A 250 0.18 -2.28 3.17
CA LEU A 250 0.34 -3.47 4.01
C LEU A 250 -0.20 -3.27 5.43
N LEU A 251 -0.14 -2.05 5.95
CA LEU A 251 -0.50 -1.73 7.34
C LEU A 251 -1.96 -2.09 7.73
N PRO A 252 -3.00 -1.89 6.88
CA PRO A 252 -4.38 -2.27 7.18
C PRO A 252 -4.62 -3.74 7.53
N SER A 253 -3.70 -4.63 7.14
CA SER A 253 -3.74 -6.04 7.50
C SER A 253 -3.16 -6.35 8.88
N ARG A 254 -2.43 -5.42 9.50
CA ARG A 254 -1.76 -5.63 10.78
C ARG A 254 -2.72 -5.42 11.94
N SER A 255 -2.34 -5.90 13.13
CA SER A 255 -3.18 -5.73 14.32
C SER A 255 -3.15 -4.30 14.85
N ASP A 256 -4.12 -3.97 15.69
CA ASP A 256 -4.19 -2.69 16.37
C ASP A 256 -2.98 -2.39 17.26
N ARG A 257 -2.32 -3.44 17.77
CA ARG A 257 -1.06 -3.35 18.53
C ARG A 257 0.10 -2.97 17.60
N ASP A 258 0.16 -3.58 16.42
CA ASP A 258 1.19 -3.29 15.41
C ASP A 258 1.10 -1.85 14.89
N PHE A 259 -0.11 -1.29 14.83
CA PHE A 259 -0.30 0.13 14.55
C PHE A 259 0.39 1.05 15.57
N GLY A 260 0.37 0.69 16.85
CA GLY A 260 1.12 1.43 17.87
C GLY A 260 2.63 1.36 17.66
N VAL A 261 3.14 0.21 17.20
CA VAL A 261 4.55 0.05 16.81
C VAL A 261 4.90 0.90 15.58
N PHE A 262 3.98 1.03 14.63
CA PHE A 262 4.12 1.95 13.50
C PHE A 262 4.17 3.42 13.94
N CYS A 263 3.31 3.84 14.86
CA CYS A 263 3.36 5.19 15.43
C CYS A 263 4.66 5.43 16.20
N THR A 264 5.15 4.42 16.93
CA THR A 264 6.48 4.47 17.57
C THR A 264 7.59 4.61 16.53
N ALA A 265 7.50 3.90 15.39
CA ALA A 265 8.46 4.03 14.29
C ALA A 265 8.49 5.45 13.72
N LEU A 266 7.34 6.08 13.52
CA LEU A 266 7.25 7.47 13.08
C LEU A 266 7.94 8.45 14.04
N ARG A 267 7.92 8.16 15.35
CA ARG A 267 8.62 8.95 16.37
C ARG A 267 10.12 8.73 16.43
N THR A 268 10.65 7.68 15.79
CA THR A 268 12.11 7.46 15.75
C THR A 268 12.84 8.45 14.83
N ASP A 269 12.11 9.07 13.90
CA ASP A 269 12.61 10.15 13.07
C ASP A 269 11.96 11.46 13.52
N ASP A 270 12.77 12.38 14.04
CA ASP A 270 12.31 13.68 14.55
C ASP A 270 11.50 14.46 13.50
N GLN A 271 11.78 14.25 12.21
CA GLN A 271 11.05 14.91 11.11
C GLN A 271 9.65 14.34 10.89
N SER A 272 9.36 13.12 11.36
CA SER A 272 8.06 12.46 11.18
C SER A 272 7.30 12.20 12.47
N ALA A 273 7.85 12.59 13.63
CA ALA A 273 7.23 12.35 14.94
C ALA A 273 5.81 12.92 15.03
N TYR A 274 5.58 14.12 14.48
CA TYR A 274 4.25 14.76 14.46
C TYR A 274 3.18 13.95 13.71
N LEU A 275 3.58 13.09 12.75
CA LEU A 275 2.65 12.21 12.04
C LEU A 275 2.09 11.12 12.96
N ALA A 276 2.84 10.69 13.98
CA ALA A 276 2.36 9.74 14.96
C ALA A 276 1.25 10.35 15.83
N ASP A 277 1.46 11.57 16.31
CA ASP A 277 0.49 12.29 17.15
C ASP A 277 -0.80 12.60 16.37
N LEU A 278 -0.67 12.92 15.08
CA LEU A 278 -1.79 13.07 14.15
C LEU A 278 -2.61 11.77 14.03
N LEU A 279 -1.95 10.62 13.95
CA LEU A 279 -2.59 9.32 13.79
C LEU A 279 -3.22 8.77 15.08
N GLU A 280 -2.62 9.07 16.24
CA GLU A 280 -3.15 8.65 17.54
C GLU A 280 -4.33 9.54 17.99
N GLY A 281 -4.54 10.67 17.32
CA GLY A 281 -5.68 11.57 17.59
C GLY A 281 -5.47 12.42 18.84
N GLU A 282 -4.25 12.47 19.36
CA GLU A 282 -3.84 13.41 20.41
C GLU A 282 -3.49 14.80 19.81
N GLY A 283 -3.33 14.88 18.49
CA GLY A 283 -3.16 16.13 17.77
C GLY A 283 -4.47 16.90 17.61
N VAL A 284 -4.78 17.76 18.59
CA VAL A 284 -5.77 18.84 18.44
C VAL A 284 -5.41 19.66 17.19
N ASP A 285 -6.24 19.59 16.14
CA ASP A 285 -6.27 20.54 15.02
C ASP A 285 -4.91 20.83 14.34
N LEU A 286 -4.00 19.85 14.22
CA LEU A 286 -2.76 20.07 13.44
C LEU A 286 -3.03 20.23 11.93
N ASN A 287 -4.16 19.72 11.44
CA ASN A 287 -4.54 19.85 10.03
C ASN A 287 -4.80 21.31 9.65
N THR A 288 -5.47 22.09 10.51
CA THR A 288 -5.63 23.54 10.30
C THR A 288 -4.27 24.23 10.34
N ARG A 289 -3.42 23.88 11.32
CA ARG A 289 -2.10 24.55 11.48
C ARG A 289 -1.10 24.27 10.35
N ILE A 290 -1.03 23.03 9.84
CA ILE A 290 -0.12 22.67 8.74
C ILE A 290 -0.62 23.25 7.41
N MET A 291 -1.94 23.24 7.17
CA MET A 291 -2.50 23.90 5.99
C MET A 291 -2.30 25.43 6.04
N ASP A 292 -2.42 26.04 7.22
CA ASP A 292 -2.14 27.46 7.41
C ASP A 292 -0.66 27.79 7.19
N GLU A 293 0.26 26.89 7.55
CA GLU A 293 1.70 27.10 7.35
C GLU A 293 2.14 26.87 5.89
N GLU A 294 1.61 25.84 5.20
CA GLU A 294 1.87 25.65 3.76
C GLU A 294 1.24 26.77 2.92
N THR A 295 0.04 27.24 3.28
CA THR A 295 -0.56 28.41 2.60
C THR A 295 0.18 29.71 2.90
N ALA A 296 0.77 29.87 4.08
CA ALA A 296 1.61 31.01 4.42
C ALA A 296 2.93 31.04 3.60
N ILE A 297 3.57 29.88 3.38
CA ILE A 297 4.78 29.78 2.56
C ILE A 297 4.47 30.09 1.08
N VAL A 298 3.35 29.59 0.55
CA VAL A 298 2.91 29.92 -0.81
C VAL A 298 2.61 31.41 -0.94
N LYS A 299 1.91 32.02 0.02
CA LYS A 299 1.66 33.49 0.05
C LYS A 299 2.95 34.30 0.09
N SER A 300 3.93 33.88 0.90
CA SER A 300 5.24 34.53 1.01
C SER A 300 6.02 34.48 -0.30
N ASN A 301 6.00 33.33 -1.00
CA ASN A 301 6.69 33.18 -2.29
C ASN A 301 6.04 34.00 -3.41
N VAL A 302 4.71 34.09 -3.45
CA VAL A 302 3.98 34.97 -4.38
C VAL A 302 4.29 36.44 -4.10
N GLN A 303 4.38 36.83 -2.83
CA GLN A 303 4.73 38.20 -2.45
C GLN A 303 6.19 38.55 -2.82
N MET A 304 7.13 37.61 -2.66
CA MET A 304 8.53 37.80 -3.04
C MET A 304 8.72 37.92 -4.57
N GLN A 305 7.96 37.16 -5.37
CA GLN A 305 7.92 37.31 -6.84
C GLN A 305 7.32 38.65 -7.28
N ARG A 306 6.33 39.20 -6.56
CA ARG A 306 5.77 40.53 -6.84
C ARG A 306 6.76 41.65 -6.53
N THR A 307 7.55 41.56 -5.46
CA THR A 307 8.59 42.55 -5.15
C THR A 307 9.75 42.55 -6.15
N LEU A 308 10.09 41.40 -6.74
CA LEU A 308 11.12 41.34 -7.79
C LEU A 308 10.63 41.89 -9.14
N ARG A 309 9.35 41.72 -9.48
CA ARG A 309 8.77 42.33 -10.69
C ARG A 309 8.56 43.85 -10.59
N ALA A 310 8.42 44.40 -9.39
CA ALA A 310 8.20 45.83 -9.20
C ALA A 310 9.45 46.70 -9.45
N ASN A 311 10.66 46.12 -9.44
CA ASN A 311 11.90 46.86 -9.66
C ASN A 311 12.36 46.96 -11.11
N ASP A 312 11.77 46.18 -12.04
CA ASP A 312 12.16 46.19 -13.46
C ASP A 312 11.23 47.05 -14.35
N THR A 313 10.27 47.77 -13.78
CA THR A 313 9.31 48.58 -14.57
C THR A 313 9.50 50.08 -14.31
N ALA A 314 10.67 50.59 -14.69
CA ALA A 314 10.88 52.01 -14.98
C ALA A 314 11.39 52.15 -16.42
N GLY A 315 10.55 51.84 -17.39
CA GLY A 315 10.85 52.09 -18.79
C GLY A 315 9.97 51.31 -19.75
N SER A 316 9.23 52.06 -20.57
CA SER A 316 8.62 51.65 -21.83
C SER A 316 7.13 51.32 -21.80
N VAL A 317 6.40 52.17 -22.51
CA VAL A 317 4.99 52.09 -22.91
C VAL A 317 4.85 51.03 -24.00
N GLY A 318 3.92 50.09 -23.82
CA GLY A 318 3.52 49.13 -24.84
C GLY A 318 2.38 48.24 -24.37
N GLU A 319 1.20 48.46 -24.96
CA GLU A 319 -0.01 47.66 -24.77
C GLU A 319 0.21 46.19 -25.19
N GLY A 320 -0.29 45.26 -24.38
CA GLY A 320 -0.26 43.84 -24.73
C GLY A 320 -1.04 42.99 -23.72
N MET A 321 -2.23 42.53 -24.14
CA MET A 321 -3.10 41.60 -23.43
C MET A 321 -2.41 40.25 -23.26
N ASN A 322 -2.33 39.70 -22.03
CA ASN A 322 -2.29 38.24 -21.87
C ASN A 322 -2.72 37.76 -20.48
N SER A 323 -3.46 36.65 -20.49
CA SER A 323 -4.11 35.92 -19.40
C SER A 323 -3.17 34.93 -18.70
N GLY A 324 -3.17 34.92 -17.37
CA GLY A 324 -2.43 33.97 -16.52
C GLY A 324 -3.37 33.09 -15.69
N ILE A 325 -3.15 31.78 -15.78
CA ILE A 325 -3.87 30.69 -15.09
C ILE A 325 -3.26 30.49 -13.69
N GLU A 326 -4.08 30.38 -12.63
CA GLU A 326 -3.62 29.97 -11.30
C GLU A 326 -4.63 29.03 -10.59
N LEU A 327 -4.14 27.80 -10.35
CA LEU A 327 -4.38 26.76 -9.33
C LEU A 327 -5.77 26.58 -8.63
N SER A 328 -6.25 25.33 -8.70
CA SER A 328 -7.48 24.75 -8.11
C SER A 328 -7.37 24.35 -6.63
N PRO A 329 -8.45 24.44 -5.82
CA PRO A 329 -8.55 23.85 -4.49
C PRO A 329 -9.26 22.48 -4.52
N ASN A 330 -8.76 21.53 -3.72
CA ASN A 330 -9.45 20.28 -3.39
C ASN A 330 -10.35 20.51 -2.16
N VAL A 331 -11.66 20.28 -2.28
CA VAL A 331 -12.61 20.36 -1.16
C VAL A 331 -12.77 18.97 -0.54
N LYS A 332 -12.38 18.82 0.73
CA LYS A 332 -12.71 17.66 1.57
C LYS A 332 -13.79 18.05 2.58
N VAL A 333 -14.82 17.22 2.70
CA VAL A 333 -15.94 17.40 3.63
C VAL A 333 -15.56 16.85 5.02
N ASP A 334 -15.86 17.62 6.07
CA ASP A 334 -15.70 17.27 7.49
C ASP A 334 -17.08 17.00 8.11
N GLU A 335 -17.18 15.96 8.95
CA GLU A 335 -18.43 15.44 9.51
C GLU A 335 -18.38 15.53 11.04
N SER A 336 -19.17 16.43 11.63
CA SER A 336 -19.53 16.38 13.05
C SER A 336 -20.86 17.08 13.31
N GLN A 337 -21.85 16.37 13.87
CA GLN A 337 -22.53 16.66 15.15
C GLN A 337 -23.76 15.75 15.43
N GLU A 338 -24.07 15.56 16.71
CA GLU A 338 -24.81 14.47 17.38
C GLU A 338 -26.37 14.47 17.33
N MET A 339 -26.89 13.23 17.38
CA MET A 339 -28.12 12.63 17.97
C MET A 339 -29.43 13.41 18.21
N SER A 340 -30.56 12.81 17.77
CA SER A 340 -31.70 12.44 18.62
C SER A 340 -32.70 11.49 17.90
N SER A 341 -33.61 10.89 18.68
CA SER A 341 -34.21 9.55 18.53
C SER A 341 -35.63 9.46 17.91
N VAL A 342 -35.95 8.23 17.48
CA VAL A 342 -37.27 7.52 17.34
C VAL A 342 -37.93 7.47 15.95
N GLY A 343 -38.06 6.24 15.42
CA GLY A 343 -39.09 5.83 14.43
C GLY A 343 -38.60 4.91 13.30
N GLN A 344 -38.84 3.60 13.40
CA GLN A 344 -38.51 2.57 12.39
C GLN A 344 -39.39 2.65 11.13
N THR A 345 -38.76 2.67 9.93
CA THR A 345 -39.10 1.79 8.78
C THR A 345 -37.97 1.85 7.74
N GLY A 346 -37.53 0.69 7.24
CA GLY A 346 -36.28 0.51 6.50
C GLY A 346 -36.21 1.20 5.14
N GLY A 347 -35.43 2.28 5.10
CA GLY A 347 -34.71 2.78 3.93
C GLY A 347 -33.33 3.20 4.42
N LEU A 348 -32.26 2.79 3.74
CA LEU A 348 -30.91 3.30 4.00
C LEU A 348 -30.97 4.83 3.91
N MET A 349 -30.83 5.52 5.04
CA MET A 349 -30.88 6.98 5.06
C MET A 349 -29.64 7.52 4.36
N SER A 350 -29.82 8.10 3.18
CA SER A 350 -28.80 8.92 2.54
C SER A 350 -28.75 10.25 3.29
N ALA A 351 -27.69 10.49 4.06
CA ALA A 351 -27.41 11.83 4.54
C ALA A 351 -27.14 12.70 3.31
N VAL A 352 -28.01 13.69 3.05
CA VAL A 352 -27.82 14.62 1.93
C VAL A 352 -26.68 15.55 2.32
N SER A 353 -25.50 15.27 1.78
CA SER A 353 -24.35 16.16 1.92
C SER A 353 -24.58 17.41 1.07
N SER A 354 -24.09 18.58 1.51
CA SER A 354 -24.14 19.81 0.72
C SER A 354 -22.77 20.49 0.64
N ALA A 355 -22.41 21.05 -0.52
CA ALA A 355 -21.17 21.79 -0.74
C ALA A 355 -21.41 23.14 -1.43
N VAL A 356 -20.57 24.13 -1.10
CA VAL A 356 -20.57 25.46 -1.72
C VAL A 356 -19.23 25.65 -2.45
N VAL A 357 -19.27 25.99 -3.74
CA VAL A 357 -18.08 26.06 -4.62
C VAL A 357 -18.03 27.41 -5.35
N PRO A 358 -16.86 28.07 -5.48
CA PRO A 358 -16.73 29.26 -6.31
C PRO A 358 -16.99 29.00 -7.81
N ILE A 359 -17.55 29.99 -8.51
CA ILE A 359 -17.78 29.91 -9.97
C ILE A 359 -16.44 29.77 -10.72
N ASN A 360 -16.47 29.04 -11.84
CA ASN A 360 -15.34 28.75 -12.75
C ASN A 360 -14.21 27.90 -12.15
N MET A 361 -14.44 27.26 -10.99
CA MET A 361 -13.47 26.34 -10.40
C MET A 361 -13.77 24.89 -10.79
N PRO A 362 -12.75 24.06 -11.06
CA PRO A 362 -12.95 22.63 -11.23
C PRO A 362 -13.32 21.98 -9.89
N VAL A 363 -14.14 20.94 -9.94
CA VAL A 363 -14.59 20.18 -8.77
C VAL A 363 -14.35 18.70 -9.02
N ILE A 364 -13.88 17.99 -7.99
CA ILE A 364 -13.79 16.53 -7.98
C ILE A 364 -14.69 16.04 -6.86
N LEU A 365 -15.71 15.26 -7.22
CA LEU A 365 -16.56 14.56 -6.25
C LEU A 365 -16.02 13.14 -6.09
N GLU A 366 -15.68 12.75 -4.87
CA GLU A 366 -15.13 11.44 -4.55
C GLU A 366 -16.14 10.64 -3.71
N VAL A 367 -16.45 9.42 -4.15
CA VAL A 367 -17.24 8.46 -3.39
C VAL A 367 -16.42 7.19 -3.22
N SER A 368 -16.25 6.77 -1.97
CA SER A 368 -15.58 5.51 -1.62
C SER A 368 -16.62 4.43 -1.30
N GLY A 369 -16.55 3.30 -1.97
CA GLY A 369 -17.42 2.14 -1.75
C GLY A 369 -17.20 1.10 -2.84
N GLU A 370 -17.32 -0.19 -2.50
CA GLU A 370 -17.21 -1.27 -3.49
C GLU A 370 -18.51 -1.38 -4.27
N VAL A 371 -18.52 -0.86 -5.51
CA VAL A 371 -19.66 -1.00 -6.41
C VAL A 371 -19.24 -1.33 -7.84
N ASP A 372 -19.98 -2.25 -8.44
CA ASP A 372 -19.88 -2.56 -9.85
C ASP A 372 -20.72 -1.57 -10.68
N GLY A 373 -20.13 -1.11 -11.78
CA GLY A 373 -20.82 -0.30 -12.78
C GLY A 373 -21.28 1.07 -12.27
N ALA A 374 -20.46 1.73 -11.44
CA ALA A 374 -20.76 3.07 -10.91
C ALA A 374 -21.16 4.06 -12.03
N GLN A 375 -22.29 4.74 -11.82
CA GLN A 375 -22.85 5.73 -12.73
C GLN A 375 -23.14 7.02 -11.97
N TRP A 376 -22.86 8.14 -12.62
CA TRP A 376 -23.10 9.48 -12.08
C TRP A 376 -24.31 10.13 -12.73
N PHE A 377 -25.12 10.77 -11.91
CA PHE A 377 -26.34 11.48 -12.30
C PHE A 377 -26.29 12.93 -11.79
N TYR A 378 -26.87 13.85 -12.55
CA TYR A 378 -27.08 15.24 -12.20
C TYR A 378 -28.58 15.55 -12.29
N ASN A 379 -29.19 15.92 -11.17
CA ASN A 379 -30.63 16.13 -11.06
C ASN A 379 -31.46 14.97 -11.64
N GLY A 380 -30.99 13.73 -11.41
CA GLY A 380 -31.61 12.49 -11.91
C GLY A 380 -31.25 12.11 -13.36
N GLU A 381 -30.53 12.94 -14.10
CA GLU A 381 -30.12 12.66 -15.48
C GLU A 381 -28.68 12.10 -15.54
N SER A 382 -28.45 11.07 -16.36
CA SER A 382 -27.13 10.42 -16.44
C SER A 382 -26.07 11.30 -17.11
N LEU A 383 -24.89 11.38 -16.50
CA LEU A 383 -23.78 12.25 -16.92
C LEU A 383 -22.82 11.61 -17.94
N THR A 384 -23.06 10.38 -18.40
CA THR A 384 -22.05 9.53 -19.09
C THR A 384 -21.47 10.12 -20.40
N LYS A 385 -22.05 11.20 -20.95
CA LYS A 385 -21.64 11.78 -22.24
C LYS A 385 -21.68 13.31 -22.30
N ARG A 386 -21.79 14.00 -21.17
CA ARG A 386 -21.91 15.46 -21.17
C ARG A 386 -20.51 16.10 -21.25
N PRO A 387 -20.26 17.06 -22.16
CA PRO A 387 -18.98 17.76 -22.21
C PRO A 387 -18.73 18.51 -20.89
N GLY A 388 -17.48 18.54 -20.43
CA GLY A 388 -17.09 19.16 -19.16
C GLY A 388 -17.16 18.23 -17.94
N PHE A 389 -17.60 16.98 -18.13
CA PHE A 389 -17.65 15.95 -17.09
C PHE A 389 -16.76 14.77 -17.48
N ARG A 390 -15.96 14.27 -16.53
CA ARG A 390 -15.19 13.03 -16.67
C ARG A 390 -15.40 12.19 -15.42
N SER A 391 -15.61 10.89 -15.59
CA SER A 391 -15.71 9.98 -14.46
C SER A 391 -14.63 8.91 -14.53
N THR A 392 -14.10 8.57 -13.37
CA THR A 392 -13.12 7.51 -13.17
C THR A 392 -13.63 6.58 -12.08
N SER A 393 -13.35 5.30 -12.21
CA SER A 393 -13.78 4.27 -11.27
C SER A 393 -12.72 3.18 -11.25
N ASP A 394 -12.17 2.88 -10.07
CA ASP A 394 -11.21 1.79 -9.87
C ASP A 394 -11.82 0.58 -9.12
N GLY A 395 -13.14 0.60 -8.93
CA GLY A 395 -13.92 -0.42 -8.22
C GLY A 395 -14.14 -0.13 -6.73
N PHE A 396 -13.34 0.74 -6.12
CA PHE A 396 -13.53 1.17 -4.73
C PHE A 396 -13.65 2.68 -4.59
N LEU A 397 -12.89 3.43 -5.39
CA LEU A 397 -12.95 4.88 -5.48
C LEU A 397 -13.61 5.25 -6.81
N HIS A 398 -14.65 6.06 -6.70
CA HIS A 398 -15.41 6.59 -7.84
C HIS A 398 -15.32 8.10 -7.81
N GLU A 399 -14.81 8.69 -8.88
CA GLU A 399 -14.62 10.14 -8.98
C GLU A 399 -15.44 10.70 -10.14
N LEU A 400 -16.02 11.88 -9.92
CA LEU A 400 -16.58 12.74 -10.96
C LEU A 400 -15.81 14.05 -10.99
N HIS A 401 -15.13 14.30 -12.11
CA HIS A 401 -14.40 15.52 -12.40
C HIS A 401 -15.31 16.44 -13.22
N ILE A 402 -15.55 17.64 -12.69
CA ILE A 402 -16.30 18.73 -13.32
C ILE A 402 -15.28 19.81 -13.66
N ASP A 403 -15.07 20.10 -14.94
CA ASP A 403 -13.96 20.95 -15.39
C ASP A 403 -14.14 22.41 -14.93
N GLN A 404 -15.37 22.94 -14.92
CA GLN A 404 -15.70 24.29 -14.47
C GLN A 404 -17.11 24.33 -13.87
N MET A 405 -17.23 24.76 -12.61
CA MET A 405 -18.52 24.93 -11.96
C MET A 405 -19.19 26.24 -12.40
N THR A 406 -20.44 26.19 -12.83
CA THR A 406 -21.26 27.36 -13.17
C THR A 406 -22.60 27.30 -12.43
N PRO A 407 -23.32 28.43 -12.25
CA PRO A 407 -24.62 28.41 -11.58
C PRO A 407 -25.67 27.48 -12.22
N ASP A 408 -25.54 27.17 -13.51
CA ASP A 408 -26.42 26.23 -14.22
C ASP A 408 -26.13 24.76 -13.86
N LEU A 409 -25.02 24.51 -13.18
CA LEU A 409 -24.60 23.22 -12.66
C LEU A 409 -24.94 23.05 -11.17
N ASP A 410 -25.60 24.03 -10.55
CA ASP A 410 -26.09 23.90 -9.18
C ASP A 410 -27.20 22.84 -9.11
N GLY A 411 -27.05 21.86 -8.23
CA GLY A 411 -28.00 20.76 -8.12
C GLY A 411 -27.50 19.55 -7.36
N ALA A 412 -28.27 18.48 -7.44
CA ALA A 412 -27.98 17.20 -6.80
C ALA A 412 -27.16 16.31 -7.74
N TYR A 413 -26.02 15.84 -7.25
CA TYR A 413 -25.16 14.86 -7.91
C TYR A 413 -25.29 13.53 -7.18
N THR A 414 -25.63 12.47 -7.92
CA THR A 414 -25.83 11.14 -7.36
C THR A 414 -24.85 10.16 -7.99
N CYS A 415 -24.11 9.43 -7.15
CA CYS A 415 -23.35 8.25 -7.58
C CYS A 415 -24.16 7.00 -7.23
N GLN A 416 -24.44 6.15 -8.21
CA GLN A 416 -25.19 4.91 -8.04
C GLN A 416 -24.39 3.73 -8.56
N GLY A 417 -24.41 2.60 -7.85
CA GLY A 417 -23.75 1.37 -8.30
C GLY A 417 -24.37 0.12 -7.66
N ARG A 418 -23.93 -1.05 -8.12
CA ARG A 418 -24.38 -2.34 -7.57
C ARG A 418 -23.36 -2.85 -6.58
N ALA A 419 -23.77 -3.04 -5.33
CA ALA A 419 -22.94 -3.65 -4.31
C ALA A 419 -22.77 -5.17 -4.58
N PRO A 420 -21.73 -5.81 -4.00
CA PRO A 420 -21.45 -7.24 -4.22
C PRO A 420 -22.58 -8.20 -3.82
N ASP A 421 -23.48 -7.77 -2.92
CA ASP A 421 -24.66 -8.53 -2.51
C ASP A 421 -25.82 -8.45 -3.53
N GLY A 422 -25.63 -7.72 -4.63
CA GLY A 422 -26.64 -7.47 -5.66
C GLY A 422 -27.55 -6.28 -5.36
N GLY A 423 -27.42 -5.66 -4.19
CA GLY A 423 -28.13 -4.45 -3.81
C GLY A 423 -27.69 -3.23 -4.63
N THR A 424 -28.58 -2.27 -4.80
CA THR A 424 -28.22 -0.97 -5.37
C THR A 424 -27.93 -0.01 -4.24
N VAL A 425 -26.75 0.62 -4.28
CA VAL A 425 -26.37 1.67 -3.34
C VAL A 425 -26.26 2.99 -4.09
N SER A 426 -26.62 4.07 -3.43
CA SER A 426 -26.59 5.42 -3.99
C SER A 426 -26.15 6.43 -2.94
N CYS A 427 -25.28 7.36 -3.33
CA CYS A 427 -24.86 8.50 -2.53
C CYS A 427 -25.24 9.79 -3.26
N GLU A 428 -25.79 10.77 -2.54
CA GLU A 428 -26.23 12.06 -3.10
C GLU A 428 -25.54 13.24 -2.39
N ILE A 429 -25.09 14.21 -3.18
CA ILE A 429 -24.54 15.48 -2.71
C ILE A 429 -25.15 16.65 -3.49
N SER A 430 -25.61 17.68 -2.77
CA SER A 430 -26.08 18.93 -3.37
C SER A 430 -24.94 19.94 -3.47
N VAL A 431 -24.62 20.42 -4.67
CA VAL A 431 -23.57 21.42 -4.91
C VAL A 431 -24.22 22.75 -5.31
N THR A 432 -23.76 23.83 -4.71
CA THR A 432 -24.23 25.20 -5.01
C THR A 432 -23.06 26.12 -5.28
N THR A 433 -23.21 27.07 -6.20
CA THR A 433 -22.16 28.04 -6.51
C THR A 433 -22.26 29.30 -5.67
N VAL A 434 -21.10 29.87 -5.34
CA VAL A 434 -20.99 31.20 -4.73
C VAL A 434 -20.22 32.14 -5.68
N LYS A 435 -20.71 33.37 -5.79
CA LYS A 435 -20.11 34.42 -6.63
C LYS A 435 -18.84 35.00 -6.03
#